data_AF-A0A8S0SGZ6-F1
#
_entry.id   AF-A0A8S0SGZ6-F1
#
_cell.length_a   1.000
_cell.length_b   1.000
_cell.length_c   1.000
_cell.angle_alpha   90.00
_cell.angle_beta   90.00
_cell.angle_gamma   90.00
#
_symmetry.space_group_name_H-M   'P 1'
#
loop_
_entity.id
_entity.type
_entity.pdbx_description
1 polymer ?
#
loop_
_entity_poly.entity_id
_entity_poly.type
_entity_poly.pdbx_seq_one_letter_code
_entity_poly.pdbx_strand_id
1 'polypeptide(L)'
;MGNETPGTYPADVTFIVAEKRHPLFIREGDDLQLTVEIPLVKALTGCNISVPLLGGQEKNLTIDEIIHPGYEKILQGQGMAMPKESGKRGNLLIKFLVKFPELTNQQRFDVVNILTMDNC
;
A
#
# COMPACT_ATOMS: atom_id res chain seq x y z
N MET A 1 39.73 5.15 -12.44
CA MET A 1 40.79 6.18 -12.53
C MET A 1 40.52 7.20 -11.43
N GLY A 2 41.07 6.94 -10.25
CA GLY A 2 41.04 7.82 -9.09
C GLY A 2 42.50 8.08 -8.70
N ASN A 3 42.82 9.30 -8.31
CA ASN A 3 44.18 9.73 -8.01
C ASN A 3 44.67 9.11 -6.68
N GLU A 4 45.70 8.29 -6.75
CA GLU A 4 46.45 7.80 -5.60
C GLU A 4 47.68 8.68 -5.35
N THR A 5 47.85 9.17 -4.11
CA THR A 5 49.07 9.84 -3.65
C THR A 5 49.77 8.92 -2.64
N PRO A 6 51.04 8.54 -2.84
CA PRO A 6 51.72 7.60 -1.95
C PRO A 6 52.05 8.25 -0.60
N GLY A 7 51.52 7.70 0.50
CA GLY A 7 51.86 8.11 1.87
C GLY A 7 50.68 8.38 2.82
N THR A 8 49.44 8.28 2.35
CA THR A 8 48.24 8.56 3.15
C THR A 8 47.32 7.34 3.19
N TYR A 9 46.69 7.08 4.34
CA TYR A 9 45.68 6.02 4.47
C TYR A 9 44.58 6.22 3.42
N PRO A 10 44.12 5.15 2.74
CA PRO A 10 43.02 5.25 1.79
C PRO A 10 41.79 5.82 2.49
N ALA A 11 41.18 6.85 1.89
CA ALA A 11 40.00 7.48 2.44
C ALA A 11 38.81 6.51 2.41
N ASP A 12 38.09 6.39 3.54
CA ASP A 12 36.86 5.62 3.61
C ASP A 12 35.77 6.26 2.75
N VAL A 13 35.32 5.53 1.72
CA VAL A 13 34.19 5.94 0.90
C VAL A 13 32.91 5.43 1.56
N THR A 14 32.20 6.33 2.24
CA THR A 14 30.88 6.02 2.81
C THR A 14 29.80 6.29 1.76
N PHE A 15 29.14 5.23 1.28
CA PHE A 15 27.96 5.37 0.43
C PHE A 15 26.71 5.49 1.31
N ILE A 16 26.01 6.62 1.22
CA ILE A 16 24.68 6.77 1.81
C ILE A 16 23.66 6.33 0.77
N VAL A 17 23.03 5.18 1.01
CA VAL A 17 21.92 4.71 0.17
C VAL A 17 20.67 5.50 0.56
N ALA A 18 20.27 6.43 -0.30
CA ALA A 18 19.03 7.18 -0.14
C ALA A 18 17.91 6.50 -0.94
N GLU A 19 16.77 6.31 -0.29
CA GLU A 19 15.60 5.70 -0.95
C GLU A 19 14.90 6.71 -1.85
N LYS A 20 14.81 6.37 -3.14
CA LYS A 20 14.03 7.16 -4.08
C LYS A 20 12.55 6.89 -3.85
N ARG A 21 11.74 7.94 -3.67
CA ARG A 21 10.27 7.81 -3.56
C ARG A 21 9.72 7.05 -4.77
N HIS A 22 9.02 5.95 -4.50
CA HIS A 22 8.30 5.21 -5.51
C HIS A 22 6.87 5.79 -5.63
N PRO A 23 6.30 5.93 -6.84
CA PRO A 23 4.96 6.51 -7.02
C PRO A 23 3.85 5.71 -6.34
N LEU A 24 4.04 4.39 -6.17
CA LEU A 24 3.03 3.48 -5.63
C LEU A 24 3.33 2.97 -4.22
N PHE A 25 4.61 2.88 -3.84
CA PHE A 25 5.01 2.20 -2.61
C PHE A 25 5.73 3.17 -1.68
N ILE A 26 5.35 3.13 -0.41
CA ILE A 26 6.05 3.83 0.66
C ILE A 26 6.70 2.75 1.52
N ARG A 27 8.01 2.83 1.73
CA ARG A 27 8.71 1.87 2.58
C ARG A 27 8.70 2.36 4.03
N GLU A 28 8.32 1.48 4.95
CA GLU A 28 8.42 1.70 6.40
C GLU A 28 9.21 0.54 7.01
N GLY A 29 10.51 0.76 7.24
CA GLY A 29 11.40 -0.29 7.73
C GLY A 29 11.57 -1.43 6.72
N ASP A 30 11.09 -2.63 7.05
CA ASP A 30 11.10 -3.78 6.14
C ASP A 30 9.75 -3.98 5.43
N ASP A 31 8.72 -3.23 5.85
CA ASP A 31 7.39 -3.31 5.29
C ASP A 31 7.19 -2.28 4.17
N LEU A 32 6.22 -2.56 3.31
CA LEU A 32 5.78 -1.68 2.23
C LEU A 32 4.33 -1.29 2.47
N GLN A 33 4.00 -0.04 2.15
CA GLN A 33 2.65 0.45 2.14
C GLN A 33 2.24 0.80 0.71
N LEU A 34 1.05 0.37 0.31
CA LEU A 34 0.38 0.70 -0.95
C LEU A 34 -0.98 1.31 -0.63
N THR A 35 -1.30 2.45 -1.23
CA THR A 35 -2.64 3.05 -1.10
C THR A 35 -3.44 2.80 -2.38
N VAL A 36 -4.63 2.23 -2.25
CA VAL A 36 -5.54 1.94 -3.36
C VAL A 36 -6.83 2.72 -3.17
N GLU A 37 -7.22 3.48 -4.18
CA GLU A 37 -8.52 4.17 -4.19
C GLU A 37 -9.59 3.23 -4.75
N ILE A 38 -10.69 3.08 -4.00
CA ILE A 38 -11.86 2.29 -4.41
C ILE A 38 -13.14 3.12 -4.32
N PRO A 39 -14.12 2.92 -5.21
CA PRO A 39 -15.40 3.62 -5.10
C PRO A 39 -16.23 3.07 -3.93
N LEU A 40 -17.04 3.93 -3.31
CA LEU A 40 -17.91 3.58 -2.19
C LEU A 40 -18.77 2.33 -2.45
N VAL A 41 -19.28 2.16 -3.67
CA VAL A 41 -20.08 0.96 -4.02
C VAL A 41 -19.28 -0.32 -3.81
N LYS A 42 -18.01 -0.37 -4.25
CA LYS A 42 -17.14 -1.54 -4.07
C LYS A 42 -16.72 -1.73 -2.61
N ALA A 43 -16.64 -0.65 -1.85
CA ALA A 43 -16.38 -0.72 -0.42
C ALA A 43 -17.54 -1.38 0.34
N LEU A 44 -18.79 -1.19 -0.11
CA LEU A 44 -20.00 -1.74 0.53
C LEU A 44 -20.40 -3.12 -0.01
N THR A 45 -20.22 -3.39 -1.30
CA THR A 45 -20.70 -4.63 -1.96
C THR A 45 -19.61 -5.68 -2.16
N GLY A 46 -18.41 -5.44 -1.66
CA GLY A 46 -17.22 -6.25 -1.95
C GLY A 46 -16.46 -5.79 -3.19
N CYS A 47 -15.16 -6.05 -3.17
CA CYS A 47 -14.18 -5.53 -4.12
C CYS A 47 -13.25 -6.64 -4.62
N ASN A 48 -12.97 -6.65 -5.92
CA ASN A 48 -11.91 -7.45 -6.51
C ASN A 48 -10.93 -6.51 -7.21
N ILE A 49 -9.68 -6.50 -6.74
CA ILE A 49 -8.62 -5.62 -7.25
C ILE A 49 -7.35 -6.40 -7.53
N SER A 50 -6.65 -6.00 -8.59
CA SER A 50 -5.29 -6.43 -8.85
C SER A 50 -4.33 -5.44 -8.19
N VAL A 51 -3.49 -5.91 -7.27
CA VAL A 51 -2.47 -5.07 -6.63
C VAL A 51 -1.08 -5.37 -7.17
N PRO A 52 -0.30 -4.36 -7.55
CA PRO A 52 1.07 -4.56 -7.95
C PRO A 52 1.91 -5.00 -6.75
N LEU A 53 2.81 -5.94 -6.97
CA LEU A 53 3.81 -6.38 -6.02
C LEU A 53 5.18 -5.80 -6.38
N LEU A 54 6.07 -5.76 -5.40
CA LEU A 54 7.45 -5.39 -5.62
C LEU A 54 8.12 -6.43 -6.52
N GLY A 55 8.47 -6.04 -7.75
CA GLY A 55 9.01 -6.92 -8.79
C GLY A 55 8.15 -6.99 -10.06
N GLY A 56 7.02 -6.27 -10.12
CA GLY A 56 6.22 -6.11 -11.33
C GLY A 56 5.19 -7.21 -11.57
N GLN A 57 5.10 -8.20 -10.67
CA GLN A 57 3.98 -9.14 -10.64
C GLN A 57 2.75 -8.45 -10.05
N GLU A 58 1.57 -8.95 -10.39
CA GLU A 58 0.31 -8.49 -9.79
C GLU A 58 -0.38 -9.63 -9.05
N LYS A 59 -1.12 -9.28 -8.00
CA LYS A 59 -1.89 -10.23 -7.20
C LYS A 59 -3.36 -9.80 -7.15
N ASN A 60 -4.24 -10.69 -7.56
CA ASN A 60 -5.68 -10.48 -7.42
C ASN A 60 -6.10 -10.72 -5.97
N LEU A 61 -6.77 -9.74 -5.40
CA LEU A 61 -7.35 -9.78 -4.06
C LEU A 61 -8.87 -9.62 -4.16
N THR A 62 -9.58 -10.57 -3.58
CA THR A 62 -11.03 -10.49 -3.39
C THR A 62 -11.31 -10.20 -1.93
N ILE A 63 -12.11 -9.17 -1.68
CA ILE A 63 -12.51 -8.69 -0.37
C ILE A 63 -14.04 -8.68 -0.37
N ASP A 64 -14.64 -9.64 0.32
CA ASP A 64 -16.09 -9.80 0.41
C ASP A 64 -16.69 -9.05 1.62
N GLU A 65 -15.83 -8.54 2.51
CA GLU A 65 -16.19 -7.74 3.68
C GLU A 65 -16.34 -6.25 3.35
N ILE A 66 -17.04 -5.51 4.23
CA ILE A 66 -17.21 -4.07 4.09
C ILE A 66 -15.88 -3.37 4.37
N ILE A 67 -15.40 -2.59 3.41
CA ILE A 67 -14.17 -1.81 3.52
C ILE A 67 -14.53 -0.46 4.15
N HIS A 68 -14.31 -0.34 5.46
CA HIS A 68 -14.53 0.92 6.18
C HIS A 68 -13.33 1.87 6.05
N PRO A 69 -13.50 3.18 6.31
CA PRO A 69 -12.38 4.10 6.40
C PRO A 69 -11.34 3.61 7.42
N GLY A 70 -10.07 3.58 7.02
CA GLY A 70 -8.98 3.04 7.83
C GLY A 70 -8.83 1.51 7.78
N TYR A 71 -9.62 0.81 6.97
CA TYR A 71 -9.40 -0.61 6.71
C TYR A 71 -8.05 -0.85 6.02
N GLU A 72 -7.33 -1.86 6.49
CA GLU A 72 -6.02 -2.25 5.99
C GLU A 72 -5.98 -3.74 5.68
N LYS A 73 -5.43 -4.11 4.52
CA LYS A 73 -5.17 -5.51 4.17
C LYS A 73 -3.68 -5.78 4.19
N ILE A 74 -3.26 -6.78 4.96
CA ILE A 74 -1.85 -7.17 5.08
C ILE A 74 -1.59 -8.39 4.18
N LEU A 75 -0.65 -8.25 3.25
CA LEU A 75 -0.07 -9.37 2.50
C LEU A 75 1.27 -9.74 3.12
N GLN A 76 1.27 -10.86 3.84
CA GLN A 76 2.46 -11.35 4.51
C GLN A 76 3.57 -11.73 3.52
N GLY A 77 4.82 -11.37 3.83
CA GLY A 77 6.00 -11.72 3.04
C GLY A 77 6.13 -11.01 1.70
N GLN A 78 5.32 -9.99 1.43
CA GLN A 78 5.33 -9.21 0.18
C GLN A 78 6.05 -7.84 0.31
N GLY A 79 6.72 -7.61 1.44
CA GLY A 79 7.55 -6.43 1.70
C GLY A 79 8.99 -6.57 1.20
N MET A 80 9.89 -5.79 1.81
CA MET A 80 11.32 -5.79 1.50
C MET A 80 12.03 -6.98 2.13
N ALA A 81 13.14 -7.41 1.54
CA ALA A 81 13.98 -8.46 2.11
C ALA A 81 14.69 -7.94 3.37
N MET A 82 14.65 -8.73 4.45
CA MET A 82 15.27 -8.37 5.72
C MET A 82 16.78 -8.66 5.68
N PRO A 83 17.67 -7.66 5.88
CA PRO A 83 19.11 -7.87 5.80
C PRO A 83 19.66 -8.83 6.87
N LYS A 84 19.00 -8.87 8.03
CA LYS A 84 19.44 -9.62 9.22
C LYS A 84 18.97 -11.08 9.22
N GLU A 85 17.94 -11.41 8.45
CA GLU A 85 17.33 -12.74 8.43
C GLU A 85 17.18 -13.21 6.98
N SER A 86 18.17 -13.97 6.51
CA SER A 86 18.19 -14.48 5.14
C SER A 86 16.93 -15.30 4.84
N GLY A 87 16.20 -14.88 3.80
CA GLY A 87 14.98 -15.54 3.34
C GLY A 87 13.67 -14.98 3.92
N LYS A 88 13.73 -14.07 4.91
CA LYS A 88 12.53 -13.38 5.39
C LYS A 88 12.30 -12.06 4.66
N ARG A 89 11.02 -11.74 4.49
CA ARG A 89 10.55 -10.49 3.90
C ARG A 89 9.54 -9.86 4.85
N GLY A 90 9.49 -8.53 4.86
CA GLY A 90 8.41 -7.80 5.51
C GLY A 90 7.07 -8.02 4.83
N ASN A 91 6.09 -7.23 5.21
CA ASN A 91 4.72 -7.30 4.76
C ASN A 91 4.41 -6.16 3.78
N LEU A 92 3.36 -6.35 2.98
CA LEU A 92 2.76 -5.28 2.19
C LEU A 92 1.42 -4.90 2.82
N LEU A 93 1.33 -3.70 3.37
CA LEU A 93 0.13 -3.10 3.94
C LEU A 93 -0.60 -2.34 2.84
N ILE A 94 -1.84 -2.73 2.58
CA ILE A 94 -2.69 -2.12 1.56
C ILE A 94 -3.72 -1.27 2.28
N LYS A 95 -3.61 0.06 2.15
CA LYS A 95 -4.56 1.03 2.68
C LYS A 95 -5.60 1.36 1.62
N PHE A 96 -6.86 1.34 2.01
CA PHE A 96 -7.96 1.63 1.11
C PHE A 96 -8.48 3.06 1.33
N LEU A 97 -8.46 3.85 0.26
CA LEU A 97 -9.09 5.17 0.23
C LEU A 97 -10.46 5.02 -0.44
N VAL A 98 -11.52 5.29 0.31
CA VAL A 98 -12.89 5.22 -0.24
C VAL A 98 -13.24 6.54 -0.91
N LYS A 99 -13.48 6.48 -2.22
CA LYS A 99 -13.99 7.61 -3.00
C LYS A 99 -15.50 7.68 -2.95
N PHE A 100 -16.00 8.77 -2.39
CA PHE A 100 -17.42 9.06 -2.32
C PHE A 100 -17.91 9.64 -3.65
N PRO A 101 -19.04 9.14 -4.19
CA PRO A 101 -19.64 9.70 -5.40
C PRO A 101 -20.32 11.04 -5.09
N GLU A 102 -20.45 11.89 -6.12
CA GLU A 102 -21.33 13.04 -6.06
C GLU A 102 -22.77 12.58 -6.30
N LEU A 103 -23.63 12.77 -5.31
CA LEU A 103 -25.03 12.37 -5.37
C LEU A 103 -25.95 13.60 -5.41
N THR A 104 -26.98 13.52 -6.25
CA THR A 104 -28.11 14.46 -6.27
C THR A 104 -28.98 14.33 -5.01
N ASN A 105 -29.81 15.33 -4.73
CA ASN A 105 -30.69 15.32 -3.55
C ASN A 105 -31.62 14.09 -3.53
N GLN A 106 -32.15 13.68 -4.69
CA GLN A 106 -33.02 12.52 -4.79
C GLN A 106 -32.27 11.21 -4.48
N GLN A 107 -31.08 11.02 -5.05
CA GLN A 107 -30.26 9.84 -4.78
C GLN A 107 -29.81 9.76 -3.32
N ARG A 108 -29.54 10.90 -2.66
CA ARG A 108 -29.22 10.93 -1.23
C ARG A 108 -30.39 10.42 -0.39
N PHE A 109 -31.61 10.82 -0.72
CA PHE A 109 -32.81 10.34 -0.02
C PHE A 109 -32.97 8.82 -0.15
N ASP A 110 -32.77 8.28 -1.36
CA ASP A 110 -32.84 6.83 -1.60
C ASP A 110 -31.78 6.08 -0.78
N VAL A 111 -30.55 6.59 -0.72
CA VAL A 111 -29.46 6.01 0.07
C VAL A 111 -29.75 6.04 1.57
N VAL A 112 -30.37 7.10 2.08
CA VAL A 112 -30.79 7.17 3.49
C VAL A 112 -31.75 6.02 3.80
N ASN A 113 -32.75 5.77 2.96
CA ASN A 113 -33.70 4.68 3.23
C ASN A 113 -33.02 3.30 3.29
N ILE A 114 -31.98 3.08 2.48
CA ILE A 114 -31.25 1.82 2.44
C ILE A 114 -30.34 1.67 3.68
N LEU A 115 -29.60 2.72 4.04
CA LEU A 115 -28.59 2.65 5.10
C LEU A 115 -29.14 2.85 6.52
N THR A 116 -30.37 3.33 6.68
CA THR A 116 -30.97 3.60 8.00
C THR A 116 -31.90 2.49 8.48
N MET A 117 -32.09 1.42 7.68
CA MET A 117 -32.95 0.27 8.06
C MET A 117 -32.35 -0.63 9.15
N ASP A 118 -31.09 -0.44 9.54
CA ASP A 118 -30.41 -1.21 10.60
C ASP A 118 -30.55 -0.61 12.02
N ASN A 119 -31.41 0.40 12.21
CA ASN A 119 -31.74 0.96 13.54
C ASN A 119 -33.17 0.59 14.01
N CYS A 120 -33.61 -0.65 13.75
CA CYS A 120 -34.76 -1.25 14.43
C CYS A 120 -34.29 -2.17 15.56
#